data_AF-A0ABD4SZD9-F1
#
_entry.id   AF-A0ABD4SZD9-F1
#
_cell.length_a   1.000
_cell.length_b   1.000
_cell.length_c   1.000
_cell.angle_alpha   90.00
_cell.angle_beta   90.00
_cell.angle_gamma   90.00
#
_symmetry.space_group_name_H-M   'P 1'
#
loop_
_entity.id
_entity.type
_entity.pdbx_description
1 polymer ?
#
loop_
_entity_poly.entity_id
_entity_poly.type
_entity_poly.pdbx_seq_one_letter_code
_entity_poly.pdbx_strand_id
1 'polypeptide(L)' 'MQNPSLRQQALSELAPVIPPNTKASILTWLEGTGRLMDREVVEPKNTEEEEIEEINALMGDSDDYIDEDDDA' A
#
# COMPACT_ATOMS: atom_id res chain seq x y z
N MET A 1 -37.60 -6.49 19.74
CA MET A 1 -36.74 -5.36 19.31
C MET A 1 -35.80 -5.01 20.47
N GLN A 2 -34.49 -5.11 20.28
CA GLN A 2 -33.50 -4.72 21.30
C GLN A 2 -32.84 -3.42 20.87
N ASN A 3 -33.18 -2.32 21.55
CA ASN A 3 -32.58 -1.02 21.33
C ASN A 3 -31.18 -0.99 21.98
N PRO A 4 -30.09 -0.81 21.20
CA PRO A 4 -28.73 -0.79 21.74
C PRO A 4 -28.47 0.40 22.68
N SER A 5 -29.26 1.47 22.59
CA SER A 5 -29.09 2.68 23.41
C SER A 5 -29.65 2.57 24.84
N LEU A 6 -30.29 1.44 25.20
CA LEU A 6 -30.86 1.20 26.52
C LEU A 6 -30.08 0.14 27.33
N ARG A 7 -28.81 -0.08 26.99
CA ARG A 7 -27.96 -1.05 27.70
C ARG A 7 -27.20 -0.33 28.83
N GLN A 8 -27.43 -0.75 30.07
CA GLN A 8 -26.62 -0.40 31.24
C GLN A 8 -25.70 -1.59 31.57
N GLN A 9 -24.43 -1.31 31.85
CA GLN A 9 -23.44 -2.31 32.29
C GLN A 9 -22.74 -1.80 33.55
N ALA A 10 -22.37 -2.70 34.46
CA ALA A 10 -21.70 -2.32 35.70
C ALA A 10 -20.24 -1.91 35.42
N LEU A 11 -19.74 -0.89 36.11
CA LEU A 11 -18.38 -0.36 35.89
C LEU A 11 -17.27 -1.38 36.22
N SER A 12 -17.55 -2.30 37.15
CA SER A 12 -16.63 -3.38 37.54
C SER A 12 -16.70 -4.61 36.62
N GLU A 13 -17.63 -4.62 35.66
CA GLU A 13 -17.80 -5.72 34.73
C GLU A 13 -16.80 -5.58 33.57
N LEU A 14 -16.11 -6.68 33.24
CA LEU A 14 -15.23 -6.67 32.08
C LEU A 14 -16.05 -6.51 30.79
N ALA A 15 -15.46 -5.83 29.81
CA ALA A 15 -16.07 -5.70 28.50
C ALA A 15 -16.35 -7.09 27.89
N PRO A 16 -17.50 -7.29 27.22
CA PRO A 16 -17.78 -8.53 26.54
C PRO A 16 -16.73 -8.79 25.46
N VAL A 17 -16.18 -10.01 25.45
CA VAL A 17 -15.19 -10.41 24.46
C VAL A 17 -15.89 -10.64 23.12
N ILE A 18 -15.42 -9.95 22.08
CA ILE A 18 -15.89 -10.19 20.71
C ILE A 18 -15.47 -11.62 20.32
N PRO A 19 -16.40 -12.52 19.96
CA PRO A 19 -16.05 -13.86 19.52
C PRO A 19 -15.11 -13.78 18.32
N PRO A 20 -14.10 -14.66 18.22
CA PRO A 20 -13.26 -14.72 17.03
C PRO A 20 -14.17 -14.94 15.83
N ASN A 21 -14.02 -14.07 14.84
CA ASN A 21 -14.83 -14.11 13.65
C ASN A 21 -14.50 -15.38 12.84
N THR A 22 -15.36 -16.39 12.90
CA THR A 22 -15.22 -17.63 12.10
C THR A 22 -15.66 -17.46 10.65
N LYS A 23 -15.86 -16.22 10.17
CA LYS A 23 -16.14 -15.98 8.75
C LYS A 23 -15.05 -16.66 7.91
N ALA A 24 -15.48 -17.32 6.84
CA ALA A 24 -14.59 -17.92 5.87
C ALA A 24 -13.49 -16.92 5.52
N SER A 25 -12.23 -17.41 5.43
CA SER A 25 -11.10 -16.60 4.99
C SER A 25 -11.51 -15.81 3.75
N ILE A 26 -11.08 -14.55 3.66
CA ILE A 26 -11.35 -13.73 2.48
C ILE A 26 -10.92 -14.46 1.19
N LEU A 27 -9.85 -15.27 1.26
CA LEU A 27 -9.39 -16.13 0.17
C LEU A 27 -10.43 -17.20 -0.18
N THR A 28 -10.98 -17.90 0.81
CA THR A 28 -12.03 -18.91 0.61
C THR A 28 -13.31 -18.30 0.03
N TRP A 29 -13.67 -17.08 0.44
CA TRP A 29 -14.80 -16.36 -0.14
C TRP A 29 -14.53 -15.91 -1.58
N LEU A 30 -13.33 -15.40 -1.86
CA LEU A 30 -12.92 -15.01 -3.21
C LEU A 30 -12.89 -16.23 -4.16
N GLU A 31 -12.37 -17.36 -3.69
CA GLU A 31 -12.34 -18.62 -4.42
C GLU A 31 -13.77 -19.14 -4.69
N GLY A 32 -14.61 -19.23 -3.66
CA GLY A 32 -15.99 -19.70 -3.80
C GLY A 32 -16.90 -18.80 -4.64
N THR A 33 -16.55 -17.52 -4.79
CA THR A 33 -17.27 -16.57 -5.66
C THR A 33 -16.68 -16.46 -7.06
N GLY A 34 -15.58 -17.17 -7.36
CA GLY A 34 -14.87 -17.06 -8.64
C GLY A 34 -14.22 -15.69 -8.86
N ARG A 35 -13.96 -14.94 -7.79
CA ARG A 35 -13.32 -13.61 -7.83
C ARG A 35 -11.81 -13.65 -7.56
N LEU A 36 -11.28 -14.81 -7.18
CA LEU A 36 -9.85 -15.04 -7.06
C LEU A 36 -9.30 -15.33 -8.46
N MET A 37 -8.53 -14.39 -9.02
CA MET A 37 -7.84 -14.54 -10.31
C MET A 37 -6.33 -14.59 -10.08
N ASP A 38 -5.64 -15.39 -10.90
CA ASP A 38 -4.19 -15.40 -10.90
C ASP A 38 -3.64 -14.04 -11.35
N ARG A 39 -2.50 -13.65 -10.77
CA ARG A 39 -1.82 -12.44 -11.18
C ARG A 39 -1.28 -12.66 -12.60
N GLU A 40 -1.59 -11.74 -13.50
CA GLU A 40 -0.93 -11.70 -14.81
C GLU A 40 0.58 -11.57 -14.60
N VAL A 41 1.33 -12.46 -15.24
CA VAL A 41 2.80 -12.38 -15.27
C VAL A 41 3.15 -11.19 -16.17
N VAL A 42 3.19 -10.02 -15.55
CA VAL A 42 3.77 -8.83 -16.18
C VAL A 42 5.27 -9.04 -16.09
N GLU A 43 5.92 -9.28 -17.24
CA GLU A 43 7.38 -9.20 -17.29
C GLU A 43 7.79 -7.84 -16.73
N PRO A 44 8.76 -7.78 -15.80
CA PRO A 44 9.25 -6.51 -15.33
C PRO A 44 9.72 -5.73 -16.55
N LYS A 45 9.01 -4.65 -16.89
CA LYS A 45 9.52 -3.69 -17.86
C LYS A 45 10.87 -3.24 -17.33
N ASN A 46 11.90 -3.31 -18.16
CA ASN A 46 13.23 -2.81 -17.81
C ASN A 46 13.18 -1.27 -17.84
N THR A 47 12.37 -0.68 -16.95
CA THR A 47 12.14 0.77 -16.84
C THR A 47 13.37 1.50 -16.34
N GLU A 48 14.32 0.80 -15.71
CA GLU A 48 15.52 1.41 -15.15
C GLU A 48 16.43 1.99 -16.24
N GLU A 49 16.62 1.30 -17.38
CA GLU A 49 17.46 1.81 -18.48
C GLU A 49 16.81 2.99 -19.21
N GLU A 50 15.50 2.92 -19.48
CA GLU A 50 14.74 3.99 -20.15
C GLU A 50 14.62 5.25 -19.27
N GLU A 51 14.41 5.09 -17.95
CA GLU A 51 14.31 6.22 -17.02
C GLU A 51 15.64 6.96 -16.83
N ILE A 52 16.77 6.24 -16.82
CA ILE A 52 18.10 6.85 -16.66
C ILE A 52 18.47 7.71 -17.88
N GLU A 53 18.16 7.26 -19.10
CA GLU A 53 18.44 8.04 -20.32
C GLU A 53 17.66 9.35 -20.35
N GLU A 54 16.38 9.33 -19.92
CA GLU A 54 15.53 10.52 -19.86
C GLU A 54 16.01 11.53 -18.81
N ILE A 55 16.48 11.04 -17.65
CA ILE A 55 17.07 11.87 -16.59
C ILE A 55 18.38 12.51 -17.06
N ASN A 56 19.24 11.76 -17.75
CA ASN A 56 20.50 12.27 -18.30
C ASN A 56 20.27 13.33 -19.38
N ALA A 57 19.21 13.20 -20.18
CA ALA A 57 18.84 14.24 -21.14
C ALA A 57 18.33 15.53 -20.48
N LEU A 58 17.70 15.42 -19.30
CA LEU A 58 17.19 16.56 -18.53
C LEU A 58 18.29 17.26 -17.73
N MET A 59 19.26 16.50 -17.23
CA MET A 59 20.47 16.99 -16.57
C MET A 59 21.47 17.38 -17.66
N GLY A 60 21.27 18.56 -18.28
CA GLY A 60 22.16 19.08 -19.31
C GLY A 60 23.65 19.01 -18.95
N ASP A 61 24.51 19.09 -19.97
CA ASP A 61 25.96 18.85 -19.89
C ASP A 61 26.58 19.40 -18.59
N SER A 62 27.22 18.52 -17.82
CA SER A 62 27.70 18.82 -16.47
C SER A 62 28.92 19.75 -16.44
N ASP A 63 29.38 20.21 -17.60
CA ASP A 63 30.58 21.05 -17.77
C ASP A 63 30.31 22.56 -17.63
N ASP A 64 29.06 23.02 -17.51
CA ASP A 64 28.73 24.44 -17.41
C ASP A 64 28.78 25.01 -15.97
N TYR A 65 29.14 24.19 -14.97
CA TYR A 65 29.36 24.69 -13.61
C TYR A 65 30.74 25.37 -13.49
N ILE A 66 30.80 26.65 -13.88
CA ILE A 66 31.91 27.53 -13.51
C ILE A 66 31.76 27.85 -12.02
N ASP A 67 32.65 27.30 -11.19
CA ASP A 67 32.79 27.67 -9.79
C ASP A 67 33.43 29.07 -9.75
N GLU A 68 32.62 30.13 -9.65
CA GLU A 68 33.07 31.53 -9.61
C GLU A 68 33.82 31.90 -8.30
N ASP A 69 34.19 30.91 -7.47
CA ASP A 69 34.80 31.11 -6.15
C ASP A 69 36.28 30.69 -6.04
N ASP A 70 36.97 30.42 -7.17
CA ASP A 70 38.42 30.08 -7.18
C ASP A 70 39.33 31.23 -7.70
N ASP A 71 39.03 32.48 -7.30
CA ASP A 71 39.95 33.62 -7.43
C ASP A 71 40.48 34.06 -6.04
N ALA A 72 41.80 33.88 -5.88
CA ALA A 72 42.62 34.12 -4.69
C ALA A 72 42.85 35.61 -4.32
#